data_AF-A0AAE5C952-F1
#
_entry.id   AF-A0AAE5C952-F1
#
_cell.length_a   1.000
_cell.length_b   1.000
_cell.length_c   1.000
_cell.angle_alpha   90.00
_cell.angle_beta   90.00
_cell.angle_gamma   90.00
#
_symmetry.space_group_name_H-M   'P 1'
#
loop_
_entity.id
_entity.type
_entity.pdbx_description
1 polymer ?
#
loop_
_entity_poly.entity_id
_entity_poly.type
_entity_poly.pdbx_seq_one_letter_code
_entity_poly.pdbx_strand_id
1 'polypeptide(L)'
;MSDPLDEFRKQRKKWPYPDWLAEGGLPEEQLLAAIQEATRPSEAEPKPGAPGEGQVVPAVPRRRYIYRSTEMVRVSPNVFRCKVTVYSAAGEFEGEAEGPEFPGARAEIAARATLDALNNAEGGSVMLGLKGARVLRIFESPIVVVGVYGLNTKATPLVGACLVDNSVEQSATLATLQAADRWLAWEAKKRSK
;
A
#
# COMPACT_ATOMS: atom_id res chain seq x y z
N MET A 1 27.23 22.40 -8.16
CA MET A 1 26.07 21.76 -7.53
C MET A 1 25.52 20.77 -8.54
N SER A 2 25.73 19.47 -8.34
CA SER A 2 25.29 18.45 -9.30
C SER A 2 23.79 18.19 -9.15
N ASP A 3 23.11 18.06 -10.29
CA ASP A 3 21.67 17.79 -10.40
C ASP A 3 21.33 16.41 -9.79
N PRO A 4 20.45 16.34 -8.78
CA PRO A 4 20.02 15.09 -8.15
C PRO A 4 19.40 14.08 -9.14
N LEU A 5 18.81 14.53 -10.24
CA LEU A 5 18.31 13.64 -11.29
C LEU A 5 19.42 12.96 -12.10
N ASP A 6 20.59 13.59 -12.16
CA ASP A 6 21.72 13.08 -12.93
C ASP A 6 22.47 11.99 -12.16
N GLU A 7 22.51 12.06 -10.82
CA GLU A 7 22.92 10.95 -9.96
C GLU A 7 21.96 9.77 -10.05
N PHE A 8 20.64 10.02 -10.05
CA PHE A 8 19.63 8.97 -10.18
C PHE A 8 19.76 8.20 -11.51
N ARG A 9 19.99 8.92 -12.63
CA ARG A 9 20.21 8.31 -13.96
C ARG A 9 21.48 7.46 -14.00
N LYS A 10 22.56 7.91 -13.35
CA LYS A 10 23.82 7.16 -13.24
C LYS A 10 23.67 5.90 -12.39
N GLN A 11 22.92 5.98 -11.29
CA GLN A 11 22.65 4.82 -10.44
C GLN A 11 21.74 3.78 -11.10
N ARG A 12 20.81 4.19 -11.97
CA ARG A 12 19.91 3.28 -12.70
C ARG A 12 20.65 2.32 -13.64
N LYS A 13 21.78 2.71 -14.22
CA LYS A 13 22.61 1.82 -15.09
C LYS A 13 23.30 0.69 -14.33
N LYS A 14 23.36 0.76 -12.99
CA LYS A 14 24.05 -0.20 -12.13
C LYS A 14 23.12 -1.30 -11.59
N TRP A 15 21.82 -1.22 -11.86
CA TRP A 15 20.84 -2.17 -11.34
C TRP A 15 20.70 -3.37 -12.29
N PRO A 16 20.91 -4.62 -11.82
CA PRO A 16 20.64 -5.79 -12.63
C PRO A 16 19.11 -5.97 -12.69
N TYR A 17 18.48 -5.48 -13.76
CA TYR A 17 17.17 -5.98 -14.12
C TYR A 17 17.38 -7.33 -14.81
N PRO A 18 16.70 -8.40 -14.38
CA PRO A 18 16.74 -9.67 -15.10
C PRO A 18 16.08 -9.52 -16.47
N ASP A 19 16.67 -10.15 -17.48
CA ASP A 19 16.36 -9.95 -18.91
C ASP A 19 14.90 -10.24 -19.30
N TRP A 20 14.14 -10.96 -18.47
CA TRP A 20 12.71 -11.23 -18.72
C TRP A 20 11.80 -9.99 -18.61
N LEU A 21 12.32 -8.85 -18.14
CA LEU A 21 11.59 -7.57 -18.20
C LEU A 21 11.69 -6.89 -19.57
N ALA A 22 12.54 -7.39 -20.48
CA ALA A 22 12.78 -6.83 -21.81
C ALA A 22 11.97 -7.53 -22.92
N GLU A 23 11.40 -8.71 -22.65
CA GLU A 23 10.66 -9.48 -23.65
C GLU A 23 9.24 -9.76 -23.16
N GLY A 24 8.30 -9.73 -24.11
CA GLY A 24 6.86 -9.60 -23.90
C GLY A 24 6.26 -10.54 -22.86
N GLY A 25 5.20 -10.04 -22.22
CA GLY A 25 4.47 -10.72 -21.15
C GLY A 25 4.01 -12.14 -21.50
N LEU A 26 3.53 -12.84 -20.47
CA LEU A 26 3.05 -14.22 -20.56
C LEU A 26 2.11 -14.41 -21.76
N PRO A 27 2.26 -15.52 -22.53
CA PRO A 27 1.32 -15.89 -23.58
C PRO A 27 -0.12 -15.86 -23.05
N GLU A 28 -1.06 -15.35 -23.84
CA GLU A 28 -2.45 -15.08 -23.46
C GLU A 28 -3.14 -16.31 -22.84
N GLU A 29 -2.80 -17.51 -23.31
CA GLU A 29 -3.28 -18.79 -22.77
C GLU A 29 -2.82 -19.05 -21.33
N GLN A 30 -1.59 -18.68 -20.98
CA GLN A 30 -1.06 -18.82 -19.63
C GLN A 30 -1.62 -17.75 -18.69
N LEU A 31 -1.87 -16.56 -19.21
CA LEU A 31 -2.53 -15.47 -18.48
C LEU A 31 -3.98 -15.84 -18.13
N LEU A 32 -4.72 -16.40 -19.11
CA LEU A 32 -6.10 -16.88 -18.92
C LEU A 32 -6.17 -18.04 -17.93
N ALA A 33 -5.24 -18.99 -18.00
CA ALA A 33 -5.16 -20.10 -17.05
C ALA A 33 -4.88 -19.61 -15.61
N ALA A 34 -3.99 -18.62 -15.44
CA ALA A 34 -3.70 -18.03 -14.13
C ALA A 34 -4.89 -17.25 -13.56
N ILE A 35 -5.63 -16.52 -14.41
CA ILE A 35 -6.84 -15.81 -14.01
C ILE A 35 -7.94 -16.80 -13.62
N GLN A 36 -8.14 -17.87 -14.40
CA GLN A 36 -9.12 -18.93 -14.09
C GLN A 36 -8.78 -19.68 -12.79
N GLU A 37 -7.51 -19.95 -12.52
CA GLU A 37 -7.09 -20.57 -11.26
C GLU A 37 -7.32 -19.62 -10.07
N ALA A 38 -7.05 -18.31 -10.24
CA ALA A 38 -7.26 -17.30 -9.20
C ALA A 38 -8.74 -16.94 -8.96
N THR A 39 -9.62 -17.18 -9.94
CA THR A 39 -11.06 -16.90 -9.86
C THR A 39 -11.92 -18.14 -9.63
N ARG A 40 -11.33 -19.33 -9.54
CA ARG A 40 -12.05 -20.55 -9.15
C ARG A 40 -12.68 -20.32 -7.77
N PRO A 41 -14.00 -20.42 -7.62
CA PRO A 41 -14.64 -20.39 -6.32
C PRO A 41 -14.05 -21.50 -5.44
N SER A 42 -13.50 -21.14 -4.29
CA SER A 42 -13.07 -22.09 -3.28
C SER A 42 -14.30 -22.77 -2.70
N GLU A 43 -14.75 -23.85 -3.34
CA GLU A 43 -15.86 -24.70 -2.93
C GLU A 43 -15.40 -25.57 -1.74
N ALA A 44 -15.23 -24.93 -0.60
CA ALA A 44 -15.09 -25.59 0.69
C ALA A 44 -16.25 -25.12 1.57
N GLU A 45 -17.41 -25.73 1.38
CA GLU A 45 -18.48 -25.67 2.38
C GLU A 45 -17.99 -26.34 3.67
N PRO A 46 -18.05 -25.67 4.84
CA PRO A 46 -17.74 -26.32 6.10
C PRO A 46 -18.90 -27.24 6.51
N LYS A 47 -18.71 -28.55 6.38
CA LYS A 47 -19.58 -29.56 7.02
C LYS A 47 -19.49 -29.43 8.55
N PRO A 48 -20.62 -29.41 9.29
CA PRO A 48 -20.58 -29.44 10.74
C PRO A 48 -20.45 -30.88 11.25
N GLY A 49 -19.37 -31.16 11.99
CA GLY A 49 -19.33 -32.25 12.98
C GLY A 49 -18.07 -33.13 13.00
N ALA A 50 -17.14 -32.84 13.91
CA ALA A 50 -16.65 -33.73 14.99
C ALA A 50 -15.33 -33.18 15.60
N PRO A 51 -15.11 -33.30 16.92
CA PRO A 51 -13.93 -32.74 17.59
C PRO A 51 -12.72 -33.67 17.39
N GLY A 52 -11.77 -33.23 16.57
CA GLY A 52 -10.52 -33.95 16.32
C GLY A 52 -9.37 -32.97 16.09
N GLU A 53 -8.53 -32.86 17.11
CA GLU A 53 -7.10 -32.51 17.06
C GLU A 53 -6.66 -31.39 16.11
N GLY A 54 -6.54 -30.18 16.68
CA GLY A 54 -5.35 -29.35 16.48
C GLY A 54 -4.97 -29.01 15.05
N GLN A 55 -5.93 -28.64 14.19
CA GLN A 55 -5.57 -28.00 12.93
C GLN A 55 -5.03 -26.61 13.25
N VAL A 56 -3.70 -26.46 13.24
CA VAL A 56 -3.03 -25.17 13.29
C VAL A 56 -3.40 -24.44 12.01
N VAL A 57 -4.52 -23.72 12.04
CA VAL A 57 -4.82 -22.72 11.02
C VAL A 57 -3.60 -21.80 10.98
N PRO A 58 -2.90 -21.65 9.84
CA PRO A 58 -1.83 -20.69 9.76
C PRO A 58 -2.45 -19.35 10.11
N ALA A 59 -1.99 -18.75 11.22
CA ALA A 59 -2.55 -17.52 11.72
C ALA A 59 -2.44 -16.49 10.59
N VAL A 60 -3.56 -16.17 9.96
CA VAL A 60 -3.63 -15.06 9.01
C VAL A 60 -3.05 -13.87 9.77
N PRO A 61 -1.96 -13.25 9.29
CA PRO A 61 -1.37 -12.12 9.99
C PRO A 61 -2.49 -11.10 10.13
N ARG A 62 -2.94 -10.87 11.37
CA ARG A 62 -4.03 -9.95 11.67
C ARG A 62 -3.58 -8.59 11.17
N ARG A 63 -4.24 -8.08 10.13
CA ARG A 63 -4.02 -6.71 9.63
C ARG A 63 -4.15 -5.79 10.82
N ARG A 64 -3.09 -5.02 11.13
CA ARG A 64 -3.06 -4.16 12.31
C ARG A 64 -3.97 -2.95 12.11
N TYR A 65 -4.08 -2.52 10.86
CA TYR A 65 -4.91 -1.40 10.44
C TYR A 65 -5.93 -1.83 9.38
N ILE A 66 -7.16 -1.39 9.57
CA ILE A 66 -8.30 -1.66 8.68
C ILE A 66 -8.76 -0.32 8.10
N TYR A 67 -8.88 -0.28 6.78
CA TYR A 67 -9.45 0.87 6.06
C TYR A 67 -10.91 1.09 6.46
N ARG A 68 -11.28 2.34 6.81
CA ARG A 68 -12.67 2.72 7.07
C ARG A 68 -13.23 3.62 5.97
N SER A 69 -12.60 4.78 5.74
CA SER A 69 -13.06 5.76 4.75
C SER A 69 -11.91 6.60 4.21
N THR A 70 -12.15 7.19 3.04
CA THR A 70 -11.30 8.22 2.45
C THR A 70 -12.20 9.25 1.80
N GLU A 71 -12.04 10.51 2.22
CA GLU A 71 -12.83 11.64 1.78
C GLU A 71 -11.91 12.71 1.21
N MET A 72 -12.14 13.11 -0.03
CA MET A 72 -11.33 14.13 -0.71
C MET A 72 -12.23 15.30 -1.08
N VAL A 73 -11.96 16.46 -0.50
CA VAL A 73 -12.73 17.69 -0.72
C VAL A 73 -11.84 18.78 -1.28
N ARG A 74 -12.38 19.56 -2.22
CA ARG A 74 -11.70 20.77 -2.71
C ARG A 74 -11.96 21.90 -1.73
N VAL A 75 -10.90 22.44 -1.12
CA VAL A 75 -11.01 23.49 -0.09
C VAL A 75 -10.80 24.90 -0.65
N SER A 76 -10.03 25.03 -1.73
CA SER A 76 -9.85 26.29 -2.46
C SER A 76 -9.56 26.01 -3.94
N PRO A 77 -9.57 27.03 -4.82
CA PRO A 77 -9.14 26.86 -6.20
C PRO A 77 -7.71 26.31 -6.24
N ASN A 78 -7.58 25.11 -6.79
CA ASN A 78 -6.33 24.34 -6.88
C ASN A 78 -5.79 23.72 -5.59
N VAL A 79 -6.59 23.58 -4.52
CA VAL A 79 -6.17 22.85 -3.30
C VAL A 79 -7.21 21.81 -2.90
N PHE A 80 -6.73 20.59 -2.69
CA PHE A 80 -7.51 19.49 -2.13
C PHE A 80 -7.07 19.19 -0.69
N ARG A 81 -8.05 18.85 0.15
CA ARG A 81 -7.85 18.23 1.46
C ARG A 81 -8.36 16.80 1.40
N CYS A 82 -7.55 15.85 1.86
CA CYS A 82 -7.95 14.48 2.06
C CYS A 82 -8.01 14.17 3.55
N LYS A 83 -9.11 13.53 3.97
CA LYS A 83 -9.26 12.95 5.29
C LYS A 83 -9.35 11.43 5.13
N VAL A 84 -8.52 10.71 5.89
CA VAL A 84 -8.47 9.25 5.89
C VAL A 84 -8.70 8.76 7.30
N THR A 85 -9.52 7.73 7.39
CA THR A 85 -9.89 7.13 8.67
C THR A 85 -9.56 5.65 8.64
N VAL A 86 -8.82 5.21 9.66
CA VAL A 86 -8.39 3.83 9.83
C VAL A 86 -8.79 3.31 11.21
N TYR A 87 -9.08 2.03 11.29
CA TYR A 87 -9.40 1.35 12.53
C TYR A 87 -8.27 0.40 12.93
N SER A 88 -7.95 0.37 14.22
CA SER A 88 -7.05 -0.62 14.83
C SER A 88 -7.64 -1.14 16.13
N ALA A 89 -6.95 -2.10 16.77
CA ALA A 89 -7.36 -2.60 18.09
C ALA A 89 -7.42 -1.50 19.18
N ALA A 90 -6.68 -0.40 19.01
CA ALA A 90 -6.67 0.73 19.95
C ALA A 90 -7.83 1.72 19.72
N GLY A 91 -8.58 1.57 18.61
CA GLY A 91 -9.68 2.46 18.25
C GLY A 91 -9.53 3.01 16.83
N GLU A 92 -10.18 4.14 16.62
CA GLU A 92 -10.25 4.83 15.34
C GLU A 92 -9.26 5.99 15.29
N PHE A 93 -8.55 6.09 14.17
CA PHE A 93 -7.52 7.10 13.95
C PHE A 93 -7.80 7.81 12.64
N GLU A 94 -7.75 9.14 12.71
CA GLU A 94 -7.93 10.02 11.57
C GLU A 94 -6.59 10.66 11.21
N GLY A 95 -6.41 10.88 9.92
CA GLY A 95 -5.27 11.62 9.39
C GLY A 95 -5.71 12.49 8.23
N GLU A 96 -5.04 13.62 8.10
CA GLU A 96 -5.41 14.65 7.14
C GLU A 96 -4.19 15.13 6.36
N ALA A 97 -4.40 15.48 5.10
CA ALA A 97 -3.37 16.12 4.30
C ALA A 97 -3.99 17.07 3.28
N GLU A 98 -3.27 18.15 3.01
CA GLU A 98 -3.60 19.10 1.95
C GLU A 98 -2.50 19.12 0.89
N GLY A 99 -2.90 19.40 -0.35
CA GLY A 99 -1.96 19.60 -1.42
C GLY A 99 -2.57 20.26 -2.65
N PRO A 100 -1.73 20.76 -3.56
CA PRO A 100 -2.20 21.42 -4.75
C PRO A 100 -2.81 20.42 -5.74
N GLU A 101 -3.73 20.90 -6.56
CA GLU A 101 -4.38 20.14 -7.62
C GLU A 101 -3.50 20.08 -8.87
N PHE A 102 -2.87 18.93 -9.09
CA PHE A 102 -2.18 18.60 -10.33
C PHE A 102 -2.33 17.10 -10.64
N PRO A 103 -2.07 16.63 -11.88
CA PRO A 103 -2.19 15.22 -12.22
C PRO A 103 -1.34 14.33 -11.31
N GLY A 104 -1.97 13.35 -10.67
CA GLY A 104 -1.31 12.45 -9.70
C GLY A 104 -1.24 12.97 -8.26
N ALA A 105 -1.55 14.26 -8.01
CA ALA A 105 -1.54 14.84 -6.67
C ALA A 105 -2.52 14.17 -5.72
N ARG A 106 -3.71 13.79 -6.21
CA ARG A 106 -4.77 13.16 -5.39
C ARG A 106 -4.28 11.88 -4.71
N ALA A 107 -3.49 11.07 -5.42
CA ALA A 107 -2.88 9.87 -4.86
C ALA A 107 -1.85 10.20 -3.77
N GLU A 108 -1.01 11.22 -3.98
CA GLU A 108 -0.04 11.65 -2.98
C GLU A 108 -0.69 12.24 -1.73
N ILE A 109 -1.72 13.08 -1.89
CA ILE A 109 -2.46 13.69 -0.78
C ILE A 109 -3.15 12.59 0.04
N ALA A 110 -3.80 11.62 -0.60
CA ALA A 110 -4.42 10.48 0.10
C ALA A 110 -3.38 9.60 0.82
N ALA A 111 -2.24 9.34 0.19
CA ALA A 111 -1.15 8.61 0.84
C ALA A 111 -0.60 9.37 2.06
N ARG A 112 -0.43 10.70 1.98
CA ARG A 112 -0.02 11.54 3.11
C ARG A 112 -1.02 11.48 4.26
N ALA A 113 -2.31 11.66 3.98
CA ALA A 113 -3.37 11.58 4.98
C ALA A 113 -3.41 10.19 5.66
N THR A 114 -3.16 9.13 4.88
CA THR A 114 -3.06 7.76 5.43
C THR A 114 -1.86 7.61 6.36
N LEU A 115 -0.68 8.11 5.98
CA LEU A 115 0.51 8.06 6.83
C LEU A 115 0.34 8.90 8.10
N ASP A 116 -0.34 10.05 8.01
CA ASP A 116 -0.70 10.86 9.17
C ASP A 116 -1.55 10.06 10.16
N ALA A 117 -2.60 9.38 9.68
CA ALA A 117 -3.45 8.52 10.49
C ALA A 117 -2.67 7.37 11.18
N LEU A 118 -1.75 6.74 10.44
CA LEU A 118 -0.89 5.67 10.97
C LEU A 118 0.12 6.19 11.99
N ASN A 119 0.71 7.36 11.76
CA ASN A 119 1.64 7.99 12.69
C ASN A 119 0.93 8.40 13.99
N ASN A 120 -0.30 8.92 13.89
CA ASN A 120 -1.17 9.20 15.03
C ASN A 120 -1.46 7.92 15.82
N ALA A 121 -1.72 6.80 15.14
CA ALA A 121 -1.97 5.51 15.78
C ALA A 121 -0.75 4.88 16.46
N GLU A 122 0.46 5.06 15.92
CA GLU A 122 1.69 4.55 16.54
C GLU A 122 2.23 5.42 17.69
N GLY A 123 1.67 6.62 17.88
CA GLY A 123 2.01 7.51 19.00
C GLY A 123 3.49 7.89 19.05
N GLY A 124 4.15 8.00 17.89
CA GLY A 124 5.57 8.34 17.79
C GLY A 124 6.56 7.20 18.04
N SER A 125 6.10 5.96 18.27
CA SER A 125 6.98 4.81 18.46
C SER A 125 7.82 4.47 17.22
N VAL A 126 7.24 4.71 16.05
CA VAL A 126 7.85 4.61 14.72
C VAL A 126 7.27 5.74 13.88
N MET A 127 8.02 6.20 12.89
CA MET A 127 7.57 7.27 12.01
C MET A 127 7.54 6.77 10.56
N LEU A 128 6.47 7.09 9.84
CA LEU A 128 6.31 6.79 8.42
C LEU A 128 6.41 8.08 7.61
N GLY A 129 7.20 8.04 6.54
CA GLY A 129 7.37 9.15 5.61
C GLY A 129 6.98 8.76 4.19
N LEU A 130 6.34 9.67 3.45
CA LEU A 130 5.99 9.42 2.05
C LEU A 130 7.23 9.58 1.15
N LYS A 131 7.53 8.57 0.33
CA LYS A 131 8.49 8.69 -0.78
C LYS A 131 7.82 9.27 -2.03
N GLY A 132 6.59 8.85 -2.31
CA GLY A 132 5.77 9.34 -3.41
C GLY A 132 4.67 8.36 -3.79
N ALA A 133 3.70 8.82 -4.58
CA ALA A 133 2.61 8.00 -5.11
C ALA A 133 2.44 8.24 -6.61
N ARG A 134 2.23 7.19 -7.39
CA ARG A 134 2.04 7.28 -8.85
C ARG A 134 0.93 6.35 -9.31
N VAL A 135 0.14 6.81 -10.27
CA VAL A 135 -0.80 5.96 -11.01
C VAL A 135 -0.07 5.45 -12.26
N LEU A 136 0.05 4.14 -12.38
CA LEU A 136 0.61 3.44 -13.52
C LEU A 136 -0.50 2.65 -14.22
N ARG A 137 -0.30 2.28 -15.48
CA ARG A 137 -1.23 1.42 -16.22
C ARG A 137 -0.49 0.13 -16.56
N ILE A 138 -1.00 -1.01 -16.08
CA ILE A 138 -0.43 -2.34 -16.31
C ILE A 138 -1.56 -3.20 -16.86
N PHE A 139 -1.37 -3.83 -18.03
CA PHE A 139 -2.43 -4.58 -18.73
C PHE A 139 -3.73 -3.76 -18.84
N GLU A 140 -3.60 -2.51 -19.30
CA GLU A 140 -4.70 -1.53 -19.40
C GLU A 140 -5.39 -1.13 -18.09
N SER A 141 -4.98 -1.73 -16.98
CA SER A 141 -5.58 -1.54 -15.67
C SER A 141 -4.82 -0.47 -14.89
N PRO A 142 -5.49 0.60 -14.42
CA PRO A 142 -4.86 1.61 -13.58
C PRO A 142 -4.50 1.03 -12.20
N ILE A 143 -3.25 1.17 -11.79
CA ILE A 143 -2.72 0.73 -10.51
C ILE A 143 -2.03 1.91 -9.82
N VAL A 144 -2.39 2.17 -8.57
CA VAL A 144 -1.67 3.12 -7.72
C VAL A 144 -0.51 2.39 -7.06
N VAL A 145 0.70 2.94 -7.19
CA VAL A 145 1.90 2.48 -6.49
C VAL A 145 2.35 3.57 -5.52
N VAL A 146 2.54 3.20 -4.26
CA VAL A 146 2.99 4.11 -3.21
C VAL A 146 4.30 3.62 -2.63
N GLY A 147 5.28 4.51 -2.58
CA GLY A 147 6.53 4.31 -1.84
C GLY A 147 6.46 5.00 -0.48
N VAL A 148 6.84 4.28 0.57
CA VAL A 148 6.87 4.76 1.95
C VAL A 148 8.26 4.50 2.53
N TYR A 149 8.70 5.32 3.47
CA TYR A 149 9.85 5.05 4.33
C TYR A 149 9.38 4.76 5.74
N GLY A 150 9.76 3.61 6.28
CA GLY A 150 9.70 3.34 7.72
C GLY A 150 10.95 3.89 8.40
N LEU A 151 10.77 4.83 9.31
CA LEU A 151 11.84 5.45 10.10
C LEU A 151 11.80 4.87 11.52
N ASN A 152 12.86 4.13 11.83
CA ASN A 152 13.25 3.78 13.19
C ASN A 152 14.76 4.08 13.31
N THR A 153 15.59 3.13 13.76
CA THR A 153 17.06 3.32 13.76
C THR A 153 17.65 3.50 12.36
N LYS A 154 17.01 2.93 11.34
CA LYS A 154 17.41 3.05 9.92
C LYS A 154 16.17 3.26 9.06
N ALA A 155 16.30 4.06 8.00
CA ALA A 155 15.23 4.23 7.02
C ALA A 155 15.07 2.96 6.17
N THR A 156 13.88 2.38 6.19
CA THR A 156 13.54 1.17 5.42
C THR A 156 12.60 1.55 4.28
N PRO A 157 12.96 1.33 3.00
CA PRO A 157 12.06 1.56 1.88
C PRO A 157 10.97 0.49 1.85
N LEU A 158 9.72 0.93 1.73
CA LEU A 158 8.51 0.12 1.66
C LEU A 158 7.74 0.50 0.40
N VAL A 159 7.06 -0.46 -0.20
CA VAL A 159 6.24 -0.25 -1.41
C VAL A 159 4.95 -1.03 -1.28
N GLY A 160 3.86 -0.40 -1.71
CA GLY A 160 2.57 -1.03 -1.88
C GLY A 160 1.94 -0.62 -3.21
N ALA A 161 1.03 -1.45 -3.70
CA ALA A 161 0.31 -1.25 -4.93
C ALA A 161 -1.15 -1.72 -4.79
N CYS A 162 -2.06 -0.99 -5.41
CA CYS A 162 -3.48 -1.32 -5.41
C CYS A 162 -4.10 -0.97 -6.77
N LEU A 163 -4.90 -1.89 -7.29
CA LEU A 163 -5.74 -1.64 -8.46
C LEU A 163 -6.68 -0.46 -8.17
N VAL A 164 -6.86 0.43 -9.14
CA VAL A 164 -7.88 1.48 -9.05
C VAL A 164 -9.22 0.87 -9.40
N ASP A 165 -10.06 0.71 -8.38
CA ASP A 165 -11.42 0.18 -8.50
C ASP A 165 -12.43 1.33 -8.40
N ASN A 166 -12.71 1.81 -7.19
CA ASN A 166 -13.66 2.91 -6.99
C ASN A 166 -13.05 4.29 -7.24
N SER A 167 -11.89 4.59 -6.64
CA SER A 167 -11.25 5.90 -6.72
C SER A 167 -9.74 5.84 -6.52
N VAL A 168 -9.04 6.82 -7.09
CA VAL A 168 -7.57 6.91 -6.98
C VAL A 168 -7.16 7.15 -5.52
N GLU A 169 -7.97 7.90 -4.78
CA GLU A 169 -7.72 8.26 -3.39
C GLU A 169 -7.84 7.02 -2.50
N GLN A 170 -8.91 6.24 -2.66
CA GLN A 170 -9.10 5.00 -1.90
C GLN A 170 -8.01 3.98 -2.23
N SER A 171 -7.67 3.80 -3.51
CA SER A 171 -6.60 2.87 -3.90
C SER A 171 -5.23 3.33 -3.40
N ALA A 172 -4.97 4.64 -3.33
CA ALA A 172 -3.75 5.17 -2.71
C ALA A 172 -3.70 4.87 -1.21
N THR A 173 -4.81 5.04 -0.49
CA THR A 173 -4.93 4.65 0.93
C THR A 173 -4.63 3.16 1.13
N LEU A 174 -5.25 2.30 0.33
CA LEU A 174 -5.06 0.84 0.41
C LEU A 174 -3.63 0.42 0.05
N ALA A 175 -3.04 1.02 -0.99
CA ALA A 175 -1.64 0.80 -1.35
C ALA A 175 -0.69 1.25 -0.23
N THR A 176 -0.98 2.37 0.44
CA THR A 176 -0.19 2.87 1.56
C THR A 176 -0.28 1.92 2.76
N LEU A 177 -1.48 1.45 3.10
CA LEU A 177 -1.67 0.44 4.15
C LEU A 177 -0.93 -0.86 3.82
N GLN A 178 -1.01 -1.33 2.58
CA GLN A 178 -0.28 -2.52 2.15
C GLN A 178 1.24 -2.36 2.31
N ALA A 179 1.78 -1.18 2.01
CA ALA A 179 3.20 -0.87 2.17
C ALA A 179 3.64 -0.90 3.64
N ALA A 180 2.83 -0.31 4.53
CA ALA A 180 3.22 -0.07 5.93
C ALA A 180 2.87 -1.24 6.88
N ASP A 181 1.72 -1.88 6.71
CA ASP A 181 1.14 -2.81 7.71
C ASP A 181 2.08 -3.97 8.07
N ARG A 182 2.75 -4.57 7.07
CA ARG A 182 3.72 -5.65 7.28
C ARG A 182 4.94 -5.22 8.10
N TRP A 183 5.46 -4.03 7.80
CA TRP A 183 6.62 -3.50 8.50
C TRP A 183 6.28 -3.10 9.94
N LEU A 184 5.11 -2.47 10.13
CA LEU A 184 4.59 -2.12 11.46
C LEU A 184 4.34 -3.36 12.32
N ALA A 185 3.82 -4.45 11.74
CA ALA A 185 3.65 -5.72 12.44
C ALA A 185 5.00 -6.31 12.89
N TRP A 186 6.02 -6.21 12.05
CA TRP A 186 7.37 -6.69 12.39
C TRP A 186 8.04 -5.84 13.49
N GLU A 187 7.94 -4.51 13.41
CA GLU A 187 8.49 -3.61 14.42
C GLU A 187 7.75 -3.71 15.77
N ALA A 188 6.43 -3.97 15.77
CA ALA A 188 5.69 -4.26 17.00
C ALA A 188 6.20 -5.53 17.69
N LYS A 189 6.45 -6.61 16.93
CA LYS A 189 6.95 -7.88 17.47
C LYS A 189 8.32 -7.75 18.14
N LYS A 190 9.22 -6.92 17.59
CA LYS A 190 10.53 -6.65 18.19
C LYS A 190 10.45 -5.94 19.53
N ARG A 191 9.50 -5.02 19.69
CA ARG A 191 9.31 -4.25 20.93
C ARG A 191 8.75 -5.09 22.08
N SER A 192 8.03 -6.17 21.76
CA SER A 192 7.44 -7.09 22.75
C SER A 192 8.43 -8.15 23.26
N LYS A 193 9.67 -8.16 22.78
CA LYS A 193 10.70 -9.16 23.13
C LYS A 193 11.86 -8.47 23.83
#